data_AF-A0A4Y2EYS2-F1
#
_entry.id   AF-A0A4Y2EYS2-F1
#
_cell.length_a   1.000
_cell.length_b   1.000
_cell.length_c   1.000
_cell.angle_alpha   90.00
_cell.angle_beta   90.00
_cell.angle_gamma   90.00
#
_symmetry.space_group_name_H-M   'P 1'
#
loop_
_entity.id
_entity.type
_entity.pdbx_description
1 polymer ?
#
loop_
_entity_poly.entity_id
_entity_poly.type
_entity_poly.pdbx_seq_one_letter_code
_entity_poly.pdbx_strand_id
1 'polypeptide(L)'
;MAYILKGSPESFKSELELFHLPATQTAIENGHWVEFHPLSNVFNGGPVEFHIFGSGEVYLNLRQTQLYVKGKIFQSDGLPMKKETKTGPDGTPSSAETKIGPVNLCLHSLFSQVDISLNDRLTRAILGYISDIIESWFDFLAYI
;
A
#
# COMPACT_ATOMS: atom_id res chain seq x y z
N MET A 1 25.49 -19.41 -4.39
CA MET A 1 25.41 -19.66 -5.84
C MET A 1 24.45 -18.65 -6.45
N ALA A 2 24.92 -17.79 -7.35
CA ALA A 2 24.05 -16.91 -8.11
C ALA A 2 23.50 -17.67 -9.32
N TYR A 3 22.19 -17.60 -9.54
CA TYR A 3 21.55 -18.17 -10.72
C TYR A 3 21.82 -17.24 -11.90
N ILE A 4 22.79 -17.60 -12.75
CA ILE A 4 23.13 -16.84 -13.95
C ILE A 4 22.28 -17.36 -15.11
N LEU A 5 21.47 -16.49 -15.71
CA LEU A 5 20.71 -16.81 -16.90
C LEU A 5 21.68 -16.89 -18.10
N LYS A 6 21.73 -18.04 -18.80
CA LYS A 6 22.63 -18.20 -19.94
C LYS A 6 22.29 -17.19 -21.04
N GLY A 7 23.25 -16.32 -21.37
CA GLY A 7 23.12 -15.31 -22.43
C GLY A 7 22.65 -13.93 -21.97
N SER A 8 22.39 -13.72 -20.67
CA SER A 8 22.12 -12.37 -20.17
C SER A 8 23.40 -11.51 -20.16
N PRO A 9 23.36 -10.25 -20.59
CA PRO A 9 24.48 -9.33 -20.42
C PRO A 9 24.72 -9.05 -18.94
N GLU A 10 25.92 -8.59 -18.62
CA GLU A 10 26.24 -8.05 -17.30
C GLU A 10 25.33 -6.86 -16.96
N SER A 11 24.81 -6.84 -15.73
CA SER A 11 23.92 -5.80 -15.26
C SER A 11 24.45 -5.26 -13.95
N PHE A 12 24.62 -3.95 -13.89
CA PHE A 12 24.99 -3.22 -12.67
C PHE A 12 23.72 -2.63 -12.06
N LYS A 13 23.63 -2.67 -10.73
CA LYS A 13 22.55 -2.00 -10.01
C LYS A 13 22.80 -0.49 -10.13
N SER A 14 21.86 0.25 -10.72
CA SER A 14 22.04 1.69 -10.99
C SER A 14 22.41 2.52 -9.75
N GLU A 15 21.94 2.11 -8.57
CA GLU A 15 22.20 2.78 -7.29
C GLU A 15 23.65 2.62 -6.79
N LEU A 16 24.41 1.67 -7.37
CA LEU A 16 25.81 1.43 -7.03
C LEU A 16 26.78 2.12 -7.99
N GLU A 17 26.29 2.63 -9.13
CA GLU A 17 27.10 3.24 -10.17
C GLU A 17 27.21 4.76 -9.95
N LEU A 18 27.84 5.14 -8.83
CA LEU A 18 27.84 6.53 -8.31
C LEU A 18 28.54 7.56 -9.20
N PHE A 19 29.36 7.12 -10.16
CA PHE A 19 30.25 7.99 -10.94
C PHE A 19 29.95 8.00 -12.43
N HIS A 20 29.00 7.19 -12.91
CA HIS A 20 28.59 7.20 -14.31
C HIS A 20 27.27 7.94 -14.49
N LEU A 21 27.12 8.55 -15.67
CA LEU A 21 25.85 9.15 -16.04
C LEU A 21 24.85 8.01 -16.31
N PRO A 22 23.73 7.93 -15.58
CA PRO A 22 22.75 6.88 -15.82
C PRO A 22 22.15 7.02 -17.23
N ALA A 23 21.84 5.89 -17.87
CA ALA A 23 21.15 5.89 -19.15
C ALA A 23 19.75 6.51 -19.00
N THR A 24 19.34 7.33 -19.97
CA THR A 24 17.98 7.88 -20.00
C THR A 24 16.99 6.78 -20.36
N GLN A 25 16.00 6.53 -19.49
CA GLN A 25 14.87 5.67 -19.82
C GLN A 25 14.00 6.34 -20.89
N THR A 26 14.00 5.80 -22.11
CA THR A 26 13.18 6.28 -23.24
C THR A 26 12.03 5.35 -23.60
N ALA A 27 11.98 4.14 -23.02
CA ALA A 27 10.97 3.14 -23.37
C ALA A 27 9.61 3.39 -22.72
N ILE A 28 9.58 4.08 -21.56
CA ILE A 28 8.34 4.45 -20.88
C ILE A 28 8.02 5.89 -21.28
N GLU A 29 7.10 6.05 -22.21
CA GLU A 29 6.74 7.37 -22.75
C GLU A 29 5.72 8.09 -21.86
N ASN A 30 4.70 7.36 -21.40
CA ASN A 30 3.59 7.90 -20.62
C ASN A 30 3.08 6.86 -19.61
N GLY A 31 2.42 7.35 -18.56
CA GLY A 31 1.74 6.51 -17.57
C GLY A 31 0.53 7.23 -17.00
N HIS A 32 -0.48 6.47 -16.59
CA HIS A 32 -1.70 6.99 -16.00
C HIS A 32 -2.23 6.04 -14.93
N TRP A 33 -2.88 6.62 -13.91
CA TRP A 33 -3.52 5.87 -12.84
C TRP A 33 -4.86 5.31 -13.33
N VAL A 34 -5.09 4.04 -13.00
CA VAL A 34 -6.37 3.37 -13.26
C VAL A 34 -6.89 2.84 -11.95
N GLU A 35 -8.12 3.20 -11.61
CA GLU A 35 -8.78 2.76 -10.39
C GLU A 35 -9.52 1.44 -10.64
N PHE A 36 -9.31 0.48 -9.75
CA PHE A 36 -10.02 -0.79 -9.73
C PHE A 36 -10.80 -0.92 -8.43
N HIS A 37 -12.06 -1.31 -8.54
CA HIS A 37 -12.92 -1.58 -7.39
C HIS A 37 -12.87 -3.07 -7.01
N PRO A 38 -13.04 -3.40 -5.72
CA PRO A 38 -13.07 -4.79 -5.29
C PRO A 38 -14.28 -5.52 -5.89
N LEU A 39 -14.09 -6.79 -6.23
CA LEU A 39 -15.14 -7.69 -6.71
C LEU A 39 -16.02 -8.19 -5.56
N SER A 40 -15.44 -8.33 -4.36
CA SER A 40 -16.09 -8.84 -3.17
C SER A 40 -16.48 -7.71 -2.22
N ASN A 41 -17.50 -7.98 -1.40
CA ASN A 41 -17.92 -7.06 -0.36
C ASN A 41 -17.00 -7.17 0.88
N VAL A 42 -16.59 -6.03 1.44
CA VAL A 42 -15.57 -5.95 2.50
C VAL A 42 -16.09 -6.24 3.92
N PHE A 43 -17.40 -6.39 4.11
CA PHE A 43 -18.01 -6.44 5.46
C PHE A 43 -18.04 -7.82 6.11
N ASN A 44 -17.89 -8.92 5.36
CA ASN A 44 -18.18 -10.27 5.86
C ASN A 44 -16.94 -11.04 6.35
N GLY A 45 -15.80 -10.36 6.53
CA GLY A 45 -14.53 -11.01 6.88
C GLY A 45 -13.95 -11.93 5.80
N GLY A 46 -14.51 -11.87 4.59
CA GLY A 46 -14.00 -12.57 3.41
C GLY A 46 -12.81 -11.84 2.77
N PRO A 47 -12.12 -12.48 1.82
CA PRO A 47 -11.03 -11.86 1.09
C PRO A 47 -11.52 -10.68 0.25
N VAL A 48 -10.70 -9.62 0.19
CA VAL A 48 -10.90 -8.51 -0.74
C VAL A 48 -10.21 -8.86 -2.05
N GLU A 49 -10.99 -9.06 -3.11
CA GLU A 49 -10.49 -9.54 -4.39
C GLU A 49 -10.52 -8.46 -5.46
N PHE A 50 -9.43 -8.35 -6.22
CA PHE A 50 -9.31 -7.45 -7.36
C PHE A 50 -8.93 -8.25 -8.60
N HIS A 51 -9.55 -7.94 -9.73
CA HIS A 51 -9.16 -8.47 -11.03
C HIS A 51 -8.74 -7.31 -11.92
N ILE A 52 -7.44 -7.26 -12.21
CA ILE A 52 -6.83 -6.23 -13.06
C ILE A 52 -6.64 -6.85 -14.45
N PHE A 53 -7.41 -6.38 -15.42
CA PHE A 53 -7.27 -6.82 -16.82
C PHE A 53 -6.15 -6.02 -17.51
N GLY A 54 -5.31 -6.72 -18.28
CA GLY A 54 -4.36 -6.05 -19.18
C GLY A 54 -5.08 -5.49 -20.40
N SER A 55 -4.77 -4.25 -20.82
CA SER A 55 -5.34 -3.65 -22.02
C SER A 55 -4.61 -4.03 -23.32
N GLY A 56 -3.51 -4.80 -23.23
CA GLY A 56 -2.65 -5.17 -24.36
C GLY A 56 -1.76 -4.04 -24.88
N GLU A 57 -2.14 -2.78 -24.66
CA GLU A 57 -1.42 -1.59 -25.11
C GLU A 57 -0.56 -0.96 -24.00
N VAL A 58 -0.97 -1.11 -22.74
CA VAL A 58 -0.22 -0.59 -21.59
C VAL A 58 0.23 -1.70 -20.66
N TYR A 59 1.38 -1.51 -20.04
CA TYR A 59 1.93 -2.41 -19.03
C TYR A 59 1.52 -1.96 -17.62
N LEU A 60 1.20 -2.93 -16.76
CA LEU A 60 0.95 -2.67 -15.35
C LEU A 60 2.27 -2.49 -14.60
N ASN A 61 2.44 -1.34 -13.95
CA ASN A 61 3.58 -1.11 -13.06
C ASN A 61 3.24 -1.57 -11.63
N LEU A 62 3.64 -2.81 -11.30
CA LEU A 62 3.43 -3.38 -9.96
C LEU A 62 4.13 -2.59 -8.84
N ARG A 63 5.28 -1.96 -9.13
CA ARG A 63 6.01 -1.15 -8.14
C ARG A 63 5.21 0.08 -7.73
N GLN A 64 4.43 0.64 -8.65
CA GLN A 64 3.60 1.82 -8.43
C GLN A 64 2.12 1.45 -8.28
N THR A 65 1.80 0.23 -7.83
CA THR A 65 0.41 -0.15 -7.52
C THR A 65 0.09 0.15 -6.05
N GLN A 66 -1.04 0.79 -5.79
CA GLN A 66 -1.46 1.18 -4.43
C GLN A 66 -2.84 0.64 -4.10
N LEU A 67 -3.03 0.29 -2.82
CA LEU A 67 -4.34 -0.02 -2.27
C LEU A 67 -4.92 1.23 -1.59
N TYR A 68 -6.01 1.75 -2.15
CA TYR A 68 -6.75 2.85 -1.53
C TYR A 68 -7.78 2.31 -0.53
N VAL A 69 -7.66 2.70 0.74
CA VAL A 69 -8.56 2.28 1.82
C VAL A 69 -9.28 3.50 2.39
N LYS A 70 -10.62 3.44 2.41
CA LYS A 70 -11.47 4.45 3.03
C LYS A 70 -12.29 3.81 4.15
N GLY A 71 -12.05 4.26 5.38
CA GLY A 71 -12.72 3.75 6.57
C GLY A 71 -13.22 4.86 7.48
N LYS A 72 -14.16 4.53 8.37
CA LYS A 72 -14.63 5.40 9.44
C LYS A 72 -14.52 4.66 10.77
N ILE A 73 -14.03 5.36 11.79
CA ILE A 73 -13.91 4.83 13.15
C ILE A 73 -15.26 5.03 13.85
N PHE A 74 -15.79 3.95 14.43
CA PHE A 74 -17.01 3.95 15.23
C PHE A 74 -16.71 3.56 16.67
N GLN A 75 -17.54 4.02 17.61
CA GLN A 75 -17.48 3.56 19.00
C GLN A 75 -18.05 2.14 19.10
N SER A 76 -17.78 1.43 20.20
CA SER A 76 -18.26 0.04 20.46
C SER A 76 -19.75 -0.14 20.20
N ASP A 77 -20.53 0.93 20.37
CA ASP A 77 -21.99 0.91 20.29
C ASP A 77 -22.50 1.18 18.85
N GLY A 78 -21.60 1.22 17.86
CA GLY A 78 -21.94 1.50 16.45
C GLY A 78 -22.30 2.97 16.17
N LEU A 79 -22.33 3.81 17.20
CA LEU A 79 -22.58 5.24 17.08
C LEU A 79 -21.33 5.96 16.56
N PRO A 80 -21.49 7.07 15.81
CA PRO A 80 -20.38 7.96 15.50
C PRO A 80 -19.70 8.39 16.80
N MET A 81 -18.37 8.41 16.81
CA MET A 81 -17.59 8.90 17.95
C MET A 81 -18.15 10.24 18.43
N LYS A 82 -18.64 10.27 19.67
CA LYS A 82 -19.07 11.51 20.31
C LYS A 82 -17.81 12.29 20.67
N LYS A 83 -17.85 13.62 20.53
CA LYS A 83 -16.77 14.49 21.05
C LYS A 83 -16.71 14.30 22.56
N GLU A 84 -15.79 13.47 23.04
CA GLU A 84 -15.63 13.28 24.48
C GLU A 84 -15.10 14.57 25.10
N THR A 85 -15.91 15.20 25.93
CA THR A 85 -15.51 16.32 26.79
C THR A 85 -14.61 15.76 27.88
N LYS A 86 -13.30 15.98 27.77
CA LYS A 86 -12.39 15.63 28.86
C LYS A 86 -12.70 16.54 30.05
N THR A 87 -13.09 15.96 31.18
CA THR A 87 -13.15 16.70 32.44
C THR A 87 -11.70 16.91 32.91
N GLY A 88 -11.31 18.16 33.16
CA GLY A 88 -10.02 18.45 33.78
C GLY A 88 -9.92 17.84 35.19
N PRO A 89 -8.71 17.79 35.79
CA PRO A 89 -8.53 17.33 37.18
C PRO A 89 -9.42 18.08 38.19
N ASP A 90 -9.92 19.26 37.83
CA ASP A 90 -10.75 20.14 38.67
C ASP A 90 -12.26 20.02 38.40
N GLY A 91 -12.72 19.02 37.64
CA GLY A 91 -14.15 18.82 37.37
C GLY A 91 -14.76 19.77 36.31
N THR A 92 -13.95 20.67 35.73
CA THR A 92 -14.40 21.59 34.68
C THR A 92 -14.43 20.90 33.30
N PRO A 93 -15.52 21.06 32.52
CA PRO A 93 -15.59 20.49 31.18
C PRO A 93 -14.58 21.20 30.27
N SER A 94 -13.50 20.52 29.91
CA SER A 94 -12.58 21.00 28.89
C SER A 94 -13.12 20.59 27.53
N SER A 95 -13.40 21.56 26.67
CA SER A 95 -13.76 21.41 25.26
C SER A 95 -12.60 20.86 24.40
N ALA A 96 -11.65 20.15 25.00
CA ALA A 96 -10.57 19.51 24.28
C ALA A 96 -11.15 18.30 23.53
N GLU A 97 -11.37 18.46 22.23
CA GLU A 97 -11.79 17.38 21.34
C GLU A 97 -10.79 16.22 21.47
N THR A 98 -11.27 15.05 21.90
CA THR A 98 -10.43 13.86 21.95
C THR A 98 -10.13 13.43 20.50
N LYS A 99 -8.92 13.74 20.02
CA LYS A 99 -8.43 13.32 18.71
C LYS A 99 -8.11 11.84 18.76
N ILE A 100 -8.98 11.03 18.15
CA ILE A 100 -8.79 9.58 18.00
C ILE A 100 -8.32 9.34 16.57
N GLY A 101 -7.31 8.48 16.41
CA GLY A 101 -6.77 8.11 15.12
C GLY A 101 -6.18 6.71 15.13
N PRO A 102 -5.90 6.13 13.96
CA PRO A 102 -5.16 4.89 13.87
C PRO A 102 -3.77 5.07 14.49
N VAL A 103 -3.32 4.06 15.22
CA VAL A 103 -1.97 3.99 15.78
C VAL A 103 -1.22 2.87 15.09
N ASN A 104 0.05 3.10 14.75
CA ASN A 104 1.04 2.14 14.23
C ASN A 104 0.56 1.14 13.18
N LEU A 105 1.04 1.27 11.93
CA LEU A 105 0.90 0.24 10.90
C LEU A 105 -0.54 -0.26 10.69
N CYS A 106 -1.51 0.65 10.81
CA CYS A 106 -2.94 0.31 10.75
C CYS A 106 -3.28 -0.46 9.48
N LEU A 107 -2.82 -0.01 8.31
CA LEU A 107 -3.06 -0.69 7.03
C LEU A 107 -2.37 -2.05 6.93
N HIS A 108 -1.14 -2.19 7.45
CA HIS A 108 -0.44 -3.47 7.44
C HIS A 108 -1.12 -4.50 8.34
N SER A 109 -1.76 -4.04 9.42
CA SER A 109 -2.47 -4.90 10.36
C SER A 109 -3.86 -5.29 9.87
N LEU A 110 -4.39 -4.65 8.82
CA LEU A 110 -5.70 -5.00 8.25
C LEU A 110 -5.68 -6.35 7.52
N PHE A 111 -4.54 -6.76 6.97
CA PHE A 111 -4.44 -7.94 6.12
C PHE A 111 -3.50 -8.97 6.74
N SER A 112 -4.01 -10.17 7.01
CA SER A 112 -3.20 -11.30 7.47
C SER A 112 -2.47 -12.01 6.33
N GLN A 113 -2.97 -11.88 5.10
CA GLN A 113 -2.45 -12.53 3.92
C GLN A 113 -2.77 -11.72 2.66
N VAL A 114 -1.83 -11.70 1.72
CA VAL A 114 -2.01 -11.12 0.38
C VAL A 114 -1.53 -12.14 -0.64
N ASP A 115 -2.43 -12.55 -1.52
CA ASP A 115 -2.14 -13.48 -2.60
C ASP A 115 -2.17 -12.73 -3.95
N ILE A 116 -1.15 -12.94 -4.79
CA ILE A 116 -1.07 -12.35 -6.12
C ILE A 116 -1.00 -13.50 -7.12
N SER A 117 -1.82 -13.45 -8.16
CA SER A 117 -1.75 -14.40 -9.27
C SER A 117 -1.45 -13.67 -10.58
N LEU A 118 -0.51 -14.21 -11.35
CA LEU A 118 -0.14 -13.69 -12.67
C LEU A 118 -0.37 -14.81 -13.69
N ASN A 119 -1.27 -14.61 -14.66
CA ASN A 119 -1.66 -15.62 -15.65
C ASN A 119 -2.02 -16.98 -14.99
N ASP A 120 -2.88 -16.94 -13.98
CA ASP A 120 -3.33 -18.10 -13.18
C ASP A 120 -2.21 -18.85 -12.44
N ARG A 121 -0.99 -18.31 -12.42
CA ARG A 121 0.09 -18.81 -11.55
C ARG A 121 0.09 -18.05 -10.25
N LEU A 122 -0.20 -18.76 -9.18
CA LEU A 122 -0.19 -18.22 -7.83
C LEU A 122 1.24 -17.92 -7.38
N THR A 123 1.49 -16.67 -7.03
CA THR A 123 2.67 -16.22 -6.31
C THR A 123 2.24 -15.72 -4.94
N ARG A 124 2.53 -16.50 -3.89
CA ARG A 124 2.18 -16.16 -2.52
C ARG A 124 3.30 -15.35 -1.90
N ALA A 125 3.03 -14.10 -1.51
CA ALA A 125 3.97 -13.27 -0.76
C ALA A 125 3.59 -13.32 0.72
N ILE A 126 4.52 -13.79 1.56
CA ILE A 126 4.38 -13.68 3.03
C ILE A 126 4.95 -12.32 3.44
N LEU A 127 4.30 -11.68 4.41
CA LEU A 127 4.41 -10.29 4.87
C LEU A 127 5.84 -9.68 4.99
N GLY A 128 6.91 -10.48 5.01
CA GLY A 128 8.31 -10.01 5.01
C GLY A 128 8.86 -9.56 3.65
N TYR A 129 8.23 -9.95 2.52
CA TYR A 129 8.66 -9.53 1.17
C TYR A 129 7.89 -8.30 0.66
N ILE A 130 6.81 -7.95 1.35
CA ILE A 130 5.94 -6.84 1.00
C ILE A 130 6.52 -5.51 1.52
N SER A 131 7.46 -5.54 2.48
CA SER A 131 8.19 -4.33 2.90
C SER A 131 8.93 -3.69 1.73
N ASP A 132 9.62 -4.43 0.86
CA ASP A 132 10.40 -3.81 -0.23
C ASP A 132 9.52 -3.15 -1.31
N ILE A 133 8.25 -3.57 -1.44
CA ILE A 133 7.25 -2.94 -2.32
C ILE A 133 6.53 -1.78 -1.60
N ILE A 134 6.40 -1.82 -0.26
CA ILE A 134 5.74 -0.79 0.56
C ILE A 134 6.71 0.29 1.09
N GLU A 135 8.01 0.05 1.17
CA GLU A 135 9.01 1.01 1.68
C GLU A 135 9.22 2.19 0.72
N SER A 136 8.83 2.05 -0.55
CA SER A 136 8.82 3.17 -1.52
C SER A 136 7.71 4.22 -1.24
N TRP A 137 6.92 4.06 -0.18
CA TRP A 137 5.69 4.82 0.08
C TRP A 137 5.72 5.71 1.33
N PHE A 138 6.80 5.72 2.12
CA PHE A 138 6.80 6.40 3.42
C PHE A 138 7.50 7.76 3.51
N ASP A 139 8.10 8.27 2.42
CA ASP A 139 8.77 9.59 2.46
C ASP A 139 7.81 10.80 2.39
N PHE A 140 6.48 10.61 2.33
CA PHE A 140 5.54 11.73 2.13
C PHE A 140 4.59 12.04 3.29
N LEU A 141 4.65 11.35 4.44
CA LEU A 141 3.70 11.56 5.55
C LEU A 141 4.35 12.04 6.86
N ALA A 142 5.44 12.81 6.76
CA ALA A 142 6.01 13.56 7.89
C ALA A 142 5.61 15.05 7.93
N TYR A 143 4.67 15.49 7.08
CA TYR A 143 4.21 16.89 7.08
C TYR A 143 2.69 17.01 6.88
N ILE A 144 1.91 16.57 7.88
CA ILE A 144 0.61 17.16 8.27
C ILE A 144 0.47 17.02 9.79
#